data_AF-A0A239P5G3-F1
#
_entry.id   AF-A0A239P5G3-F1
#
_cell.length_a   1.000
_cell.length_b   1.000
_cell.length_c   1.000
_cell.angle_alpha   90.00
_cell.angle_beta   90.00
_cell.angle_gamma   90.00
#
_symmetry.space_group_name_H-M   'P 1'
#
loop_
_entity.id
_entity.type
_entity.pdbx_description
1 polymer ?
#
loop_
_entity_poly.entity_id
_entity_poly.type
_entity_poly.pdbx_seq_one_letter_code
_entity_poly.pdbx_strand_id
1 'polypeptide(L)'
;MDGFDEKLERLRRILEGRETYGPENLSRGDQARIFQLTEMFDEIVKRARQNSADALPKKPVDLLVSLSGFSPITTILTFKLLRPRRLLVISSEASRNSIDVIADELIGKDGLRHSDFMHESVMPTDPRSIYRVVKEKLGGSAAGRATPNAVIDITGGRKVMSATAALAAWQLNLRLCYLEGDYSPELKQNLPGKDRLMLLDNPEALFGDQAMVRTNVMFDSGAFDGAATQYDQLAQSVPDPQRARFMLALSRLYGAWCDLNLAELPKLAEAVRTTMKGVDTDLSVAERRKLDAQLDFVGRLPGGASPAELVLCFYLLGQHYDDMGRRDFAALLFYRTIEGALSQRLETAVPGFDCSAPDYARFPRGADFVLDGYRRTQREAGMPESASLPHAVGSFAAALLLAVLDDPMMGPAKLRSPKQLGELRKVSVIRNRSVLAHGSTSITKADTARLRHMARTVLGAFWEQNGTGVGIAVRQKELIFIKAPF
;
A
#
# COMPACT_ATOMS: atom_id res chain seq x y z
N MET A 1 41.46 35.05 -32.09
CA MET A 1 40.35 34.09 -31.93
C MET A 1 39.08 34.90 -31.96
N ASP A 2 38.24 34.66 -32.95
CA ASP A 2 36.97 35.37 -33.12
C ASP A 2 36.08 35.15 -31.87
N GLY A 3 35.37 36.20 -31.47
CA GLY A 3 34.42 36.15 -30.35
C GLY A 3 33.25 35.21 -30.65
N PHE A 4 32.55 34.73 -29.61
CA PHE A 4 31.41 33.82 -29.80
C PHE A 4 30.32 34.42 -30.70
N ASP A 5 30.07 35.72 -30.59
CA ASP A 5 29.09 36.43 -31.41
C ASP A 5 29.54 36.54 -32.88
N GLU A 6 30.84 36.72 -33.13
CA GLU A 6 31.39 36.70 -34.49
C GLU A 6 31.27 35.31 -35.13
N LYS A 7 31.50 34.25 -34.34
CA LYS A 7 31.26 32.86 -34.78
C LYS A 7 29.79 32.60 -35.04
N LEU A 8 28.87 33.18 -34.25
CA LEU A 8 27.43 33.07 -34.48
C LEU A 8 27.02 33.76 -35.79
N GLU A 9 27.55 34.95 -36.08
CA GLU A 9 27.35 35.63 -37.37
C GLU A 9 27.93 34.82 -38.53
N ARG A 10 29.08 34.19 -38.33
CA ARG A 10 29.68 33.30 -39.32
C ARG A 10 28.81 32.07 -39.60
N LEU A 11 28.27 31.44 -38.57
CA LEU A 11 27.31 30.33 -38.69
C LEU A 11 26.07 30.75 -39.50
N ARG A 12 25.54 31.96 -39.27
CA ARG A 12 24.43 32.52 -40.07
C ARG A 12 24.80 32.62 -41.54
N ARG A 13 25.96 33.21 -41.86
CA ARG A 13 26.44 33.33 -43.25
C ARG A 13 26.59 31.98 -43.95
N ILE A 14 27.08 30.94 -43.24
CA ILE A 14 27.19 29.58 -43.79
C ILE A 14 25.82 29.00 -44.12
N LEU A 15 24.85 29.10 -43.20
CA LEU A 15 23.49 28.60 -43.41
C LEU A 15 22.76 29.31 -44.58
N GLU A 16 23.01 30.61 -44.74
CA GLU A 16 22.49 31.40 -45.85
C GLU A 16 23.21 31.13 -47.18
N GLY A 17 24.37 30.47 -47.15
CA GLY A 17 25.21 30.21 -48.32
C GLY A 17 26.03 31.41 -48.77
N ARG A 18 26.23 32.41 -47.89
CA ARG A 18 27.12 33.56 -48.11
C ARG A 18 28.59 33.21 -47.82
N GLU A 19 28.83 32.11 -47.13
CA GLU A 19 30.15 31.62 -46.77
C GLU A 19 30.14 30.08 -46.83
N THR A 20 31.29 29.45 -47.10
CA THR A 20 31.45 27.99 -47.08
C THR A 20 32.37 27.56 -45.95
N TYR A 21 32.17 26.36 -45.41
CA TYR A 21 33.05 25.77 -44.40
C TYR A 21 33.18 24.26 -44.59
N GLY A 22 34.42 23.78 -44.73
CA GLY A 22 34.70 22.38 -45.04
C GLY A 22 34.53 22.04 -46.53
N PRO A 23 34.32 20.77 -46.87
CA PRO A 23 34.19 20.33 -48.26
C PRO A 23 33.01 20.99 -48.99
N GLU A 24 33.27 21.54 -50.19
CA GLU A 24 32.29 22.30 -50.98
C GLU A 24 31.09 21.45 -51.46
N ASN A 25 31.24 20.12 -51.49
CA ASN A 25 30.18 19.19 -51.89
C ASN A 25 29.14 18.92 -50.79
N LEU A 26 29.35 19.42 -49.57
CA LEU A 26 28.40 19.26 -48.46
C LEU A 26 27.26 20.27 -48.54
N SER A 27 26.08 19.86 -48.03
CA SER A 27 24.95 20.79 -47.90
C SER A 27 25.29 21.92 -46.93
N ARG A 28 24.63 23.09 -47.09
CA ARG A 28 24.82 24.24 -46.18
C ARG A 28 24.58 23.86 -44.71
N GLY A 29 23.61 22.99 -44.46
CA GLY A 29 23.30 22.48 -43.11
C GLY A 29 24.42 21.59 -42.55
N ASP A 30 25.03 20.75 -43.39
CA ASP A 30 26.16 19.93 -42.98
C ASP A 30 27.42 20.78 -42.74
N GLN A 31 27.70 21.76 -43.60
CA GLN A 31 28.81 22.71 -43.41
C GLN A 31 28.64 23.50 -42.10
N ALA A 32 27.43 24.00 -41.84
CA ALA A 32 27.09 24.71 -40.60
C ALA A 32 27.24 23.81 -39.37
N ARG A 33 26.82 22.55 -39.45
CA ARG A 33 26.98 21.56 -38.37
C ARG A 33 28.46 21.30 -38.08
N ILE A 34 29.28 21.10 -39.11
CA ILE A 34 30.72 20.90 -38.93
C ILE A 34 31.32 22.14 -38.26
N PHE A 35 31.05 23.35 -38.78
CA PHE A 35 31.53 24.60 -38.18
C PHE A 35 31.14 24.73 -36.70
N GLN A 36 29.89 24.41 -36.36
CA GLN A 36 29.41 24.46 -34.98
C GLN A 36 30.14 23.45 -34.08
N LEU A 37 30.34 22.22 -34.55
CA LEU A 37 31.03 21.16 -33.81
C LEU A 37 32.54 21.45 -33.63
N THR A 38 33.20 21.99 -34.65
CA THR A 38 34.64 22.22 -34.64
C THR A 38 35.04 23.54 -34.00
N GLU A 39 34.31 24.63 -34.29
CA GLU A 39 34.73 25.99 -33.91
C GLU A 39 33.98 26.54 -32.70
N MET A 40 32.76 26.07 -32.43
CA MET A 40 31.88 26.68 -31.41
C MET A 40 31.59 25.77 -30.22
N PHE A 41 31.73 24.46 -30.36
CA PHE A 41 31.09 23.50 -29.47
C PHE A 41 31.58 23.56 -28.02
N ASP A 42 32.87 23.74 -27.80
CA ASP A 42 33.42 23.83 -26.44
C ASP A 42 32.84 25.03 -25.66
N GLU A 43 32.68 26.17 -26.32
CA GLU A 43 32.07 27.36 -25.72
C GLU A 43 30.55 27.18 -25.56
N ILE A 44 29.88 26.50 -26.49
CA ILE A 44 28.45 26.11 -26.35
C ILE A 44 28.27 25.24 -25.09
N VAL A 45 29.09 24.21 -24.91
CA VAL A 45 29.03 23.30 -23.76
C VAL A 45 29.28 24.05 -22.46
N LYS A 46 30.26 24.96 -22.44
CA LYS A 46 30.57 25.78 -21.27
C LYS A 46 29.38 26.67 -20.88
N ARG A 47 28.78 27.37 -21.83
CA ARG A 47 27.61 28.23 -21.60
C ARG A 47 26.39 27.42 -21.17
N ALA A 48 26.09 26.32 -21.87
CA ALA A 48 24.99 25.43 -21.50
C ALA A 48 25.17 24.85 -20.09
N ARG A 49 26.39 24.49 -19.69
CA ARG A 49 26.70 24.04 -18.34
C ARG A 49 26.44 25.11 -17.28
N GLN A 50 26.75 26.38 -17.58
CA GLN A 50 26.42 27.51 -16.70
C GLN A 50 24.90 27.71 -16.59
N ASN A 51 24.19 27.68 -17.72
CA ASN A 51 22.74 27.83 -17.76
C ASN A 51 21.99 26.65 -17.10
N SER A 52 22.66 25.51 -16.91
CA SER A 52 22.08 24.28 -16.35
C SER A 52 22.55 23.98 -14.92
N ALA A 53 23.29 24.89 -14.27
CA ALA A 53 24.01 24.60 -13.03
C ALA A 53 23.12 23.96 -11.94
N ASP A 54 21.88 24.44 -11.80
CA ASP A 54 20.93 23.96 -10.80
C ASP A 54 20.28 22.61 -11.15
N ALA A 55 20.22 22.28 -12.44
CA ALA A 55 19.58 21.06 -12.94
C ALA A 55 20.55 19.88 -13.09
N LEU A 56 21.86 20.11 -13.01
CA LEU A 56 22.85 19.04 -13.20
C LEU A 56 22.78 18.02 -12.05
N PRO A 57 22.72 16.71 -12.37
CA PRO A 57 22.58 15.68 -11.36
C PRO A 57 23.84 15.56 -10.50
N LYS A 58 23.66 15.54 -9.17
CA LYS A 58 24.76 15.33 -8.20
C LYS A 58 25.36 13.92 -8.26
N LYS A 59 24.56 12.92 -8.65
CA LYS A 59 24.99 11.52 -8.81
C LYS A 59 25.45 11.26 -10.25
N PRO A 60 26.58 10.55 -10.47
CA PRO A 60 27.02 10.14 -11.80
C PRO A 60 25.94 9.39 -12.57
N VAL A 61 25.79 9.67 -13.86
CA VAL A 61 24.84 8.99 -14.73
C VAL A 61 25.51 7.74 -15.31
N ASP A 62 24.92 6.57 -15.10
CA ASP A 62 25.47 5.30 -15.61
C ASP A 62 25.07 5.05 -17.07
N LEU A 63 23.88 5.51 -17.47
CA LEU A 63 23.34 5.35 -18.80
C LEU A 63 22.54 6.59 -19.21
N LEU A 64 22.90 7.21 -20.32
CA LEU A 64 22.03 8.15 -21.02
C LEU A 64 21.31 7.42 -22.14
N VAL A 65 19.98 7.47 -22.14
CA VAL A 65 19.16 7.05 -23.28
C VAL A 65 18.71 8.30 -24.00
N SER A 66 19.23 8.56 -25.20
CA SER A 66 18.87 9.75 -25.97
C SER A 66 18.04 9.41 -27.18
N LEU A 67 16.90 10.08 -27.34
CA LEU A 67 16.17 10.06 -28.60
C LEU A 67 16.89 10.96 -29.62
N SER A 68 17.25 10.41 -30.78
CA SER A 68 17.90 11.17 -31.84
C SER A 68 17.02 11.29 -33.08
N GLY A 69 16.83 12.54 -33.52
CA GLY A 69 16.24 12.89 -34.81
C GLY A 69 17.31 13.29 -35.84
N PHE A 70 17.01 14.29 -36.66
CA PHE A 70 17.96 14.84 -37.65
C PHE A 70 18.99 15.81 -37.06
N SER A 71 18.86 16.17 -35.77
CA SER A 71 19.81 17.04 -35.07
C SER A 71 20.64 16.21 -34.07
N PRO A 72 21.84 15.74 -34.45
CA PRO A 72 22.73 15.00 -33.55
C PRO A 72 23.31 15.88 -32.43
N ILE A 73 23.40 17.19 -32.66
CA ILE A 73 24.01 18.18 -31.75
C ILE A 73 23.39 18.14 -30.36
N THR A 74 22.06 17.96 -30.26
CA THR A 74 21.38 17.92 -28.95
C THR A 74 21.82 16.71 -28.13
N THR A 75 21.93 15.54 -28.75
CA THR A 75 22.42 14.32 -28.07
C THR A 75 23.87 14.48 -27.61
N ILE A 76 24.72 15.06 -28.46
CA ILE A 76 26.13 15.32 -28.13
C ILE A 76 26.22 16.31 -26.96
N LEU A 77 25.41 17.38 -26.98
CA LEU A 77 25.38 18.37 -25.91
C LEU A 77 24.90 17.77 -24.59
N THR A 78 23.78 17.04 -24.59
CA THR A 78 23.28 16.34 -23.39
C THR A 78 24.33 15.38 -22.84
N PHE A 79 25.02 14.63 -23.70
CA PHE A 79 26.11 13.74 -23.30
C PHE A 79 27.24 14.52 -22.62
N LYS A 80 27.73 15.62 -23.22
CA LYS A 80 28.81 16.43 -22.63
C LYS A 80 28.42 17.12 -21.33
N LEU A 81 27.15 17.45 -21.14
CA LEU A 81 26.62 17.99 -19.89
C LEU A 81 26.59 16.94 -18.78
N LEU A 82 25.95 15.79 -19.06
CA LEU A 82 25.70 14.72 -18.08
C LEU A 82 26.89 13.79 -17.83
N ARG A 83 27.82 13.69 -18.79
CA ARG A 83 28.99 12.78 -18.79
C ARG A 83 28.64 11.36 -18.34
N PRO A 84 27.70 10.68 -19.02
CA PRO A 84 27.27 9.35 -18.64
C PRO A 84 28.37 8.31 -18.95
N ARG A 85 28.37 7.17 -18.24
CA ARG A 85 29.29 6.06 -18.53
C ARG A 85 28.98 5.34 -19.84
N ARG A 86 27.70 5.27 -20.20
CA ARG A 86 27.20 4.60 -21.41
C ARG A 86 26.15 5.49 -22.10
N LEU A 87 26.06 5.36 -23.42
CA LEU A 87 25.09 6.07 -24.25
C LEU A 87 24.30 5.07 -25.09
N LEU A 88 22.98 5.12 -25.00
CA LEU A 88 22.04 4.45 -25.90
C LEU A 88 21.34 5.51 -26.76
N VAL A 89 21.55 5.49 -28.06
CA VAL A 89 20.84 6.35 -29.01
C VAL A 89 19.67 5.59 -29.62
N ILE A 90 18.45 6.08 -29.44
CA ILE A 90 17.25 5.54 -30.06
C ILE A 90 16.83 6.47 -31.19
N SER A 91 16.80 5.98 -32.42
CA SER A 91 16.47 6.79 -33.60
C SER A 91 15.47 6.09 -34.51
N SER A 92 14.92 6.83 -35.48
CA SER A 92 14.24 6.22 -36.62
C SER A 92 15.23 5.79 -37.70
N GLU A 93 14.82 4.91 -38.60
CA GLU A 93 15.64 4.50 -39.75
C GLU A 93 16.03 5.69 -40.63
N ALA A 94 15.13 6.66 -40.81
CA ALA A 94 15.37 7.87 -41.60
C ALA A 94 16.44 8.82 -41.01
N SER A 95 16.78 8.66 -39.74
CA SER A 95 17.72 9.53 -39.00
C SER A 95 19.05 8.83 -38.69
N ARG A 96 19.36 7.73 -39.40
CA ARG A 96 20.53 6.89 -39.09
C ARG A 96 21.86 7.64 -39.19
N ASN A 97 22.00 8.55 -40.15
CA ASN A 97 23.22 9.35 -40.34
C ASN A 97 23.57 10.20 -39.11
N SER A 98 22.60 10.55 -38.26
CA SER A 98 22.88 11.24 -37.00
C SER A 98 23.70 10.38 -36.04
N ILE A 99 23.58 9.05 -36.11
CA ILE A 99 24.32 8.12 -35.25
C ILE A 99 25.82 8.23 -35.54
N ASP A 100 26.19 8.26 -36.83
CA ASP A 100 27.60 8.34 -37.24
C ASP A 100 28.23 9.65 -36.75
N VAL A 101 27.53 10.78 -36.90
CA VAL A 101 27.99 12.07 -36.37
C VAL A 101 28.14 12.05 -34.84
N ILE A 102 27.22 11.42 -34.12
CA ILE A 102 27.32 11.28 -32.65
C ILE A 102 28.53 10.41 -32.28
N ALA A 103 28.74 9.30 -33.01
CA ALA A 103 29.85 8.39 -32.77
C ALA A 103 31.20 9.07 -33.02
N ASP A 104 31.35 9.76 -34.15
CA ASP A 104 32.57 10.47 -34.54
C ASP A 104 32.97 11.57 -33.55
N GLU A 105 31.98 12.20 -32.90
CA GLU A 105 32.26 13.24 -31.92
C GLU A 105 32.52 12.71 -30.51
N LEU A 106 31.84 11.64 -30.08
CA LEU A 106 31.92 11.21 -28.68
C LEU A 106 32.90 10.06 -28.44
N ILE A 107 33.07 9.16 -29.41
CA ILE A 107 33.92 7.99 -29.24
C ILE A 107 35.39 8.39 -29.33
N GLY A 108 36.17 8.00 -28.33
CA GLY A 108 37.60 8.32 -28.24
C GLY A 108 37.91 9.76 -27.82
N LYS A 109 37.24 10.77 -28.39
CA LYS A 109 37.48 12.20 -28.07
C LYS A 109 37.00 12.59 -26.66
N ASP A 110 35.83 12.10 -26.25
CA ASP A 110 35.21 12.44 -24.94
C ASP A 110 35.20 11.26 -23.96
N GLY A 111 36.08 10.26 -24.17
CA GLY A 111 36.26 9.12 -23.27
C GLY A 111 35.16 8.05 -23.35
N LEU A 112 34.19 8.17 -24.27
CA LEU A 112 33.25 7.10 -24.56
C LEU A 112 33.97 6.00 -25.35
N ARG A 113 33.90 4.75 -24.87
CA ARG A 113 34.44 3.60 -25.58
C ARG A 113 33.41 3.06 -26.57
N HIS A 114 33.85 2.42 -27.64
CA HIS A 114 32.96 1.72 -28.57
C HIS A 114 32.02 0.74 -27.86
N SER A 115 32.49 0.04 -26.83
CA SER A 115 31.67 -0.91 -26.05
C SER A 115 30.57 -0.26 -25.22
N ASP A 116 30.65 1.05 -24.99
CA ASP A 116 29.72 1.82 -24.17
C ASP A 116 28.77 2.71 -25.01
N PHE A 117 28.94 2.70 -26.34
CA PHE A 117 28.04 3.34 -27.30
C PHE A 117 27.12 2.30 -27.93
N MET A 118 25.81 2.48 -27.77
CA MET A 118 24.77 1.60 -28.25
C MET A 118 23.78 2.41 -29.09
N HIS A 119 23.21 1.81 -30.14
CA HIS A 119 22.15 2.45 -30.89
C HIS A 119 21.09 1.45 -31.34
N GLU A 120 19.83 1.88 -31.38
CA GLU A 120 18.69 1.05 -31.77
C GLU A 120 17.76 1.84 -32.70
N SER A 121 17.29 1.19 -33.76
CA SER A 121 16.29 1.76 -34.67
C SER A 121 14.89 1.33 -34.25
N VAL A 122 13.97 2.29 -34.18
CA VAL A 122 12.57 2.04 -33.80
C VAL A 122 11.60 2.62 -34.82
N MET A 123 10.41 2.03 -34.89
CA MET A 123 9.27 2.59 -35.61
C MET A 123 8.70 3.76 -34.80
N PRO A 124 8.76 5.02 -35.30
CA PRO A 124 8.39 6.19 -34.49
C PRO A 124 6.92 6.23 -34.04
N THR A 125 6.06 5.44 -34.68
CA THR A 125 4.63 5.33 -34.41
C THR A 125 4.26 4.09 -33.61
N ASP A 126 5.23 3.27 -33.18
CA ASP A 126 5.00 2.12 -32.29
C ASP A 126 5.58 2.39 -30.89
N PRO A 127 4.76 2.86 -29.93
CA PRO A 127 5.21 3.11 -28.57
C PRO A 127 5.82 1.90 -27.86
N ARG A 128 5.41 0.68 -28.21
CA ARG A 128 5.89 -0.55 -27.55
C ARG A 128 7.35 -0.81 -27.84
N SER A 129 7.82 -0.43 -29.02
CA SER A 129 9.21 -0.62 -29.45
C SER A 129 10.20 0.13 -28.54
N ILE A 130 9.91 1.41 -28.23
CA ILE A 130 10.75 2.25 -27.36
C ILE A 130 10.79 1.69 -25.94
N TYR A 131 9.62 1.39 -25.37
CA TYR A 131 9.54 0.84 -24.01
C TYR A 131 10.33 -0.46 -23.87
N ARG A 132 10.20 -1.37 -24.86
CA ARG A 132 10.92 -2.64 -24.89
C ARG A 132 12.43 -2.42 -24.94
N VAL A 133 12.92 -1.58 -25.86
CA VAL A 133 14.35 -1.27 -26.01
C VAL A 133 14.91 -0.70 -24.71
N VAL A 134 14.25 0.30 -24.12
CA VAL A 134 14.67 0.91 -22.85
C VAL A 134 14.76 -0.14 -21.75
N LYS A 135 13.71 -0.95 -21.58
CA LYS A 135 13.66 -2.00 -20.56
C LYS A 135 14.75 -3.07 -20.75
N GLU A 136 14.98 -3.51 -21.98
CA GLU A 136 16.02 -4.50 -22.31
C GLU A 136 17.42 -3.97 -21.98
N LYS A 137 17.73 -2.73 -22.36
CA LYS A 137 19.06 -2.14 -22.16
C LYS A 137 19.35 -1.70 -20.72
N LEU A 138 18.31 -1.44 -19.93
CA LEU A 138 18.45 -1.25 -18.47
C LEU A 138 18.82 -2.54 -17.74
N GLY A 139 18.71 -3.70 -18.41
CA GLY A 139 18.96 -5.01 -17.83
C GLY A 139 17.68 -5.57 -17.23
N GLY A 140 17.02 -6.47 -17.95
CA GLY A 140 15.91 -7.25 -17.41
C GLY A 140 16.35 -7.97 -16.13
N SER A 141 15.59 -7.75 -15.06
CA SER A 141 15.55 -8.49 -13.79
C SER A 141 16.43 -9.74 -13.70
N ALA A 142 17.73 -9.58 -13.53
CA ALA A 142 18.56 -10.58 -12.88
C ALA A 142 18.55 -10.21 -11.40
N ALA A 143 17.84 -11.01 -10.60
CA ALA A 143 17.71 -10.84 -9.16
C ALA A 143 19.07 -10.52 -8.52
N GLY A 144 19.23 -9.28 -8.02
CA GLY A 144 20.37 -8.88 -7.20
C GLY A 144 21.33 -7.81 -7.76
N ARG A 145 21.18 -7.32 -9.00
CA ARG A 145 21.95 -6.13 -9.45
C ARG A 145 21.15 -4.83 -9.26
N ALA A 146 21.79 -3.83 -8.66
CA ALA A 146 21.23 -2.48 -8.56
C ALA A 146 20.92 -1.94 -9.97
N THR A 147 19.74 -1.33 -10.13
CA THR A 147 19.34 -0.68 -11.38
C THR A 147 20.33 0.46 -11.70
N PRO A 148 20.83 0.57 -12.95
CA PRO A 148 21.76 1.63 -13.30
C PRO A 148 21.09 2.99 -13.15
N ASN A 149 21.83 4.00 -12.71
CA ASN A 149 21.33 5.37 -12.62
C ASN A 149 21.18 5.96 -14.03
N ALA A 150 20.03 5.73 -14.66
CA ALA A 150 19.77 6.12 -16.03
C ALA A 150 18.97 7.43 -16.14
N VAL A 151 19.22 8.16 -17.23
CA VAL A 151 18.50 9.38 -17.62
C VAL A 151 18.01 9.21 -19.05
N ILE A 152 16.75 9.57 -19.32
CA ILE A 152 16.17 9.59 -20.67
C ILE A 152 16.12 11.04 -21.16
N ASP A 153 16.76 11.31 -22.30
CA ASP A 153 16.71 12.58 -23.03
C ASP A 153 15.64 12.52 -24.13
N ILE A 154 14.62 13.36 -24.01
CA ILE A 154 13.48 13.44 -24.95
C ILE A 154 13.56 14.61 -25.93
N THR A 155 14.69 15.31 -25.97
CA THR A 155 14.88 16.50 -26.83
C THR A 155 14.72 16.17 -28.31
N GLY A 156 15.30 15.05 -28.74
CA GLY A 156 15.26 14.64 -30.15
C GLY A 156 14.15 13.63 -30.46
N GLY A 157 14.09 13.23 -31.73
CA GLY A 157 13.10 12.28 -32.24
C GLY A 157 11.76 12.95 -32.63
N ARG A 158 10.79 12.12 -33.03
CA ARG A 158 9.43 12.61 -33.33
C ARG A 158 8.66 12.79 -32.03
N LYS A 159 7.65 13.69 -32.03
CA LYS A 159 6.79 13.97 -30.84
C LYS A 159 6.24 12.70 -30.17
N VAL A 160 5.82 11.71 -30.97
CA VAL A 160 5.31 10.42 -30.46
C VAL A 160 6.39 9.63 -29.72
N MET A 161 7.64 9.68 -30.20
CA MET A 161 8.78 9.05 -29.54
C MET A 161 9.07 9.71 -28.20
N SER A 162 9.13 11.05 -28.16
CA SER A 162 9.34 11.83 -26.93
C SER A 162 8.26 11.55 -25.89
N ALA A 163 6.98 11.56 -26.28
CA ALA A 163 5.86 11.25 -25.38
C ALA A 163 5.96 9.81 -24.83
N THR A 164 6.29 8.84 -25.69
CA THR A 164 6.46 7.44 -25.27
C THR A 164 7.64 7.26 -24.30
N ALA A 165 8.77 7.91 -24.59
CA ALA A 165 9.96 7.82 -23.76
C ALA A 165 9.76 8.48 -22.40
N ALA A 166 8.99 9.58 -22.32
CA ALA A 166 8.58 10.18 -21.06
C ALA A 166 7.73 9.21 -20.21
N LEU A 167 6.73 8.56 -20.81
CA LEU A 167 5.93 7.53 -20.13
C LEU A 167 6.80 6.35 -19.66
N ALA A 168 7.74 5.90 -20.50
CA ALA A 168 8.68 4.85 -20.14
C ALA A 168 9.58 5.26 -18.96
N ALA A 169 10.06 6.50 -18.94
CA ALA A 169 10.86 7.05 -17.84
C ALA A 169 10.07 6.98 -16.53
N TRP A 170 8.83 7.47 -16.51
CA TRP A 170 8.00 7.48 -15.31
C TRP A 170 7.64 6.07 -14.84
N GLN A 171 7.21 5.18 -15.74
CA GLN A 171 6.86 3.81 -15.40
C GLN A 171 8.04 2.99 -14.85
N LEU A 172 9.26 3.27 -15.34
CA LEU A 172 10.49 2.62 -14.90
C LEU A 172 11.20 3.38 -13.76
N ASN A 173 10.58 4.44 -13.23
CA ASN A 173 11.13 5.31 -12.19
C ASN A 173 12.53 5.86 -12.52
N LEU A 174 12.71 6.30 -13.77
CA LEU A 174 13.93 6.90 -14.30
C LEU A 174 13.81 8.41 -14.35
N ARG A 175 14.96 9.08 -14.36
CA ARG A 175 15.01 10.53 -14.55
C ARG A 175 14.79 10.87 -16.02
N LEU A 176 14.02 11.92 -16.25
CA LEU A 176 13.70 12.44 -17.58
C LEU A 176 14.40 13.81 -17.73
N CYS A 177 15.02 14.07 -18.88
CA CYS A 177 15.60 15.36 -19.18
C CYS A 177 15.21 15.87 -20.58
N TYR A 178 15.34 17.18 -20.75
CA TYR A 178 15.06 17.91 -21.97
C TYR A 178 16.02 19.10 -22.08
N LEU A 179 16.60 19.32 -23.26
CA LEU A 179 17.35 20.53 -23.58
C LEU A 179 16.38 21.58 -24.11
N GLU A 180 16.19 22.63 -23.33
CA GLU A 180 15.44 23.81 -23.72
C GLU A 180 16.40 24.89 -24.21
N GLY A 181 15.97 25.71 -25.17
CA GLY A 181 16.73 26.86 -25.63
C GLY A 181 15.86 27.81 -26.43
N ASP A 182 16.36 29.03 -26.65
CA ASP A 182 15.68 30.04 -27.45
C ASP A 182 15.71 29.61 -28.93
N TYR A 183 14.56 29.24 -29.49
CA TYR A 183 14.46 28.84 -30.90
C TYR A 183 14.70 30.05 -31.82
N SER A 184 15.66 29.93 -32.75
CA SER A 184 15.85 30.90 -33.83
C SER A 184 15.16 30.40 -35.10
N PRO A 185 14.11 31.10 -35.58
CA PRO A 185 13.50 30.80 -36.87
C PRO A 185 14.48 30.91 -38.04
N GLU A 186 15.45 31.83 -37.96
CA GLU A 186 16.47 32.00 -39.02
C GLU A 186 17.40 30.79 -39.10
N LEU A 187 17.90 30.31 -37.97
CA LEU A 187 18.80 29.16 -37.91
C LEU A 187 18.04 27.82 -37.99
N LYS A 188 16.72 27.83 -37.79
CA LYS A 188 15.84 26.65 -37.64
C LYS A 188 16.30 25.69 -36.53
N GLN A 189 16.97 26.22 -35.52
CA GLN A 189 17.48 25.50 -34.35
C GLN A 189 17.52 26.44 -33.15
N ASN A 190 17.77 25.90 -31.96
CA ASN A 190 18.04 26.71 -30.78
C ASN A 190 19.29 27.57 -31.00
N LEU A 191 19.29 28.78 -30.44
CA LEU A 191 20.44 29.66 -30.44
C LEU A 191 21.60 28.98 -29.69
N PRO A 192 22.74 28.71 -30.37
CA PRO A 192 23.85 28.02 -29.75
C PRO A 192 24.33 28.74 -28.48
N GLY A 193 24.47 28.00 -27.38
CA GLY A 193 24.96 28.54 -26.10
C GLY A 193 23.88 29.23 -25.24
N LYS A 194 22.62 29.25 -25.70
CA LYS A 194 21.45 29.59 -24.87
C LYS A 194 20.73 28.36 -24.33
N ASP A 195 21.20 27.17 -24.67
CA ASP A 195 20.63 25.91 -24.21
C ASP A 195 20.73 25.75 -22.68
N ARG A 196 19.71 25.15 -22.08
CA ARG A 196 19.66 24.73 -20.67
C ARG A 196 19.08 23.32 -20.58
N LEU A 197 19.71 22.47 -19.76
CA LEU A 197 19.19 21.17 -19.41
C LEU A 197 18.12 21.33 -18.33
N MET A 198 16.94 20.77 -18.56
CA MET A 198 15.89 20.60 -17.57
C MET A 198 15.82 19.14 -17.14
N LEU A 199 15.68 18.90 -15.84
CA LEU A 199 15.20 17.62 -15.32
C LEU A 199 13.69 17.74 -15.08
N LEU A 200 12.95 16.75 -15.56
CA LEU A 200 11.50 16.69 -15.44
C LEU A 200 11.14 15.67 -14.37
N ASP A 201 10.47 16.12 -13.32
CA ASP A 201 9.97 15.25 -12.25
C ASP A 201 8.80 14.38 -12.74
N ASN A 202 8.60 13.23 -12.10
CA ASN A 202 7.43 12.40 -12.33
C ASN A 202 6.20 13.07 -11.67
N PRO A 203 5.17 13.48 -12.44
CA PRO A 203 3.96 14.05 -11.86
C PRO A 203 3.25 13.06 -10.92
N GLU A 204 3.33 11.75 -11.15
CA GLU A 204 2.73 10.76 -10.24
C GLU A 204 3.38 10.77 -8.84
N ALA A 205 4.68 11.11 -8.77
CA ALA A 205 5.36 11.30 -7.49
C ALA A 205 4.89 12.58 -6.77
N LEU A 206 4.37 13.56 -7.50
CA LEU A 206 3.76 14.77 -6.95
C LEU A 206 2.31 14.53 -6.49
N PHE A 207 1.58 13.60 -7.12
CA PHE A 207 0.15 13.42 -6.83
C PHE A 207 -0.18 12.32 -5.82
N GLY A 208 0.71 11.36 -5.52
CA GLY A 208 0.52 10.40 -4.42
C GLY A 208 -0.68 9.44 -4.54
N ASP A 209 -1.63 9.69 -5.44
CA ASP A 209 -2.92 9.00 -5.55
C ASP A 209 -2.77 7.50 -5.82
N GLN A 210 -1.88 7.10 -6.73
CA GLN A 210 -1.65 5.66 -6.97
C GLN A 210 -1.03 4.95 -5.77
N ALA A 211 -0.20 5.64 -4.99
CA ALA A 211 0.41 5.07 -3.81
C ALA A 211 -0.61 4.96 -2.66
N MET A 212 -1.52 5.94 -2.54
CA MET A 212 -2.70 5.86 -1.68
C MET A 212 -3.57 4.65 -2.05
N VAL A 213 -3.95 4.48 -3.33
CA VAL A 213 -4.75 3.33 -3.79
C VAL A 213 -4.09 1.99 -3.46
N ARG A 214 -2.78 1.86 -3.70
CA ARG A 214 -2.04 0.62 -3.34
C ARG A 214 -2.04 0.37 -1.84
N THR A 215 -1.92 1.41 -1.03
CA THR A 215 -1.93 1.31 0.43
C THR A 215 -3.34 0.99 0.96
N ASN A 216 -4.39 1.52 0.32
CA ASN A 216 -5.78 1.20 0.61
C ASN A 216 -6.08 -0.29 0.43
N VAL A 217 -5.54 -0.92 -0.62
CA VAL A 217 -5.68 -2.38 -0.80
C VAL A 217 -5.04 -3.15 0.37
N MET A 218 -3.89 -2.68 0.86
CA MET A 218 -3.23 -3.27 2.03
C MET A 218 -4.08 -3.10 3.30
N PHE A 219 -4.61 -1.90 3.53
CA PHE A 219 -5.53 -1.61 4.63
C PHE A 219 -6.79 -2.49 4.57
N ASP A 220 -7.42 -2.59 3.40
CA ASP A 220 -8.63 -3.38 3.19
C ASP A 220 -8.42 -4.88 3.39
N SER A 221 -7.18 -5.36 3.20
CA SER A 221 -6.80 -6.75 3.48
C SER A 221 -6.56 -7.04 4.96
N GLY A 222 -6.64 -6.01 5.82
CA GLY A 222 -6.39 -6.07 7.27
C GLY A 222 -4.91 -6.10 7.65
N ALA A 223 -4.00 -5.80 6.72
CA ALA A 223 -2.57 -5.67 6.99
C ALA A 223 -2.25 -4.27 7.56
N PHE A 224 -2.86 -3.95 8.70
CA PHE A 224 -2.91 -2.60 9.24
C PHE A 224 -1.53 -2.03 9.61
N ASP A 225 -0.59 -2.83 10.13
CA ASP A 225 0.76 -2.36 10.44
C ASP A 225 1.57 -1.97 9.19
N GLY A 226 1.45 -2.80 8.14
CA GLY A 226 2.05 -2.51 6.84
C GLY A 226 1.44 -1.26 6.22
N ALA A 227 0.12 -1.14 6.26
CA ALA A 227 -0.60 0.02 5.76
C ALA A 227 -0.19 1.30 6.53
N ALA A 228 -0.12 1.24 7.86
CA ALA A 228 0.34 2.35 8.70
C ALA A 228 1.75 2.82 8.28
N THR A 229 2.68 1.89 8.06
CA THR A 229 4.05 2.24 7.64
C THR A 229 4.06 2.99 6.30
N GLN A 230 3.24 2.56 5.33
CA GLN A 230 3.15 3.19 4.01
C GLN A 230 2.43 4.54 4.07
N TYR A 231 1.35 4.66 4.84
CA TYR A 231 0.65 5.94 5.02
C TYR A 231 1.52 6.98 5.73
N ASP A 232 2.40 6.59 6.66
CA ASP A 232 3.36 7.49 7.28
C ASP A 232 4.36 8.05 6.27
N GLN A 233 4.89 7.20 5.38
CA GLN A 233 5.76 7.63 4.28
C GLN A 233 5.04 8.56 3.30
N LEU A 234 3.76 8.29 3.00
CA LEU A 234 2.94 9.15 2.15
C LEU A 234 2.68 10.50 2.80
N ALA A 235 2.31 10.52 4.09
CA ALA A 235 2.06 11.75 4.83
C ALA A 235 3.26 12.71 4.92
N GLN A 236 4.48 12.20 4.67
CA GLN A 236 5.73 12.97 4.63
C GLN A 236 6.13 13.43 3.22
N SER A 237 5.58 12.81 2.17
CA SER A 237 6.03 13.02 0.79
C SER A 237 5.00 13.72 -0.10
N VAL A 238 3.70 13.66 0.22
CA VAL A 238 2.65 14.28 -0.60
C VAL A 238 2.36 15.73 -0.19
N PRO A 239 1.98 16.61 -1.13
CA PRO A 239 1.62 18.01 -0.83
C PRO A 239 0.41 18.16 0.10
N ASP A 240 -0.60 17.30 -0.03
CA ASP A 240 -1.78 17.27 0.85
C ASP A 240 -1.84 15.96 1.66
N PRO A 241 -1.29 15.95 2.87
CA PRO A 241 -1.13 14.72 3.66
C PRO A 241 -2.36 14.36 4.49
N GLN A 242 -3.46 15.10 4.42
CA GLN A 242 -4.60 14.93 5.34
C GLN A 242 -5.20 13.52 5.26
N ARG A 243 -5.42 13.03 4.03
CA ARG A 243 -5.88 11.67 3.75
C ARG A 243 -4.92 10.59 4.27
N ALA A 244 -3.62 10.76 4.01
CA ALA A 244 -2.61 9.83 4.49
C ALA A 244 -2.51 9.81 6.03
N ARG A 245 -2.59 10.97 6.69
CA ARG A 245 -2.56 11.09 8.17
C ARG A 245 -3.79 10.46 8.82
N PHE A 246 -4.97 10.64 8.22
CA PHE A 246 -6.19 9.98 8.68
C PHE A 246 -6.07 8.47 8.57
N MET A 247 -5.68 7.97 7.40
CA MET A 247 -5.54 6.53 7.17
C MET A 247 -4.43 5.89 8.01
N LEU A 248 -3.35 6.62 8.30
CA LEU A 248 -2.32 6.22 9.27
C LEU A 248 -2.92 6.02 10.67
N ALA A 249 -3.65 7.02 11.18
CA ALA A 249 -4.28 6.94 12.50
C ALA A 249 -5.28 5.78 12.58
N LEU A 250 -6.11 5.62 11.55
CA LEU A 250 -7.10 4.54 11.48
C LEU A 250 -6.44 3.17 11.41
N SER A 251 -5.36 3.03 10.63
CA SER A 251 -4.57 1.79 10.55
C SER A 251 -4.01 1.40 11.92
N ARG A 252 -3.41 2.36 12.65
CA ARG A 252 -2.87 2.10 13.99
C ARG A 252 -3.97 1.69 14.97
N LEU A 253 -5.13 2.35 14.94
CA LEU A 253 -6.28 2.00 15.78
C LEU A 253 -6.75 0.57 15.49
N TYR A 254 -6.96 0.23 14.22
CA TYR A 254 -7.43 -1.10 13.83
C TYR A 254 -6.41 -2.20 14.10
N GLY A 255 -5.11 -1.93 13.92
CA GLY A 255 -4.03 -2.83 14.34
C GLY A 255 -4.10 -3.13 15.84
N ALA A 256 -4.12 -2.08 16.67
CA ALA A 256 -4.22 -2.22 18.12
C ALA A 256 -5.52 -2.93 18.57
N TRP A 257 -6.64 -2.69 17.88
CA TRP A 257 -7.90 -3.37 18.17
C TRP A 257 -7.82 -4.86 17.85
N CYS A 258 -7.27 -5.22 16.68
CA CYS A 258 -7.04 -6.62 16.29
C CYS A 258 -6.10 -7.34 17.28
N ASP A 259 -5.08 -6.65 17.78
CA ASP A 259 -4.12 -7.20 18.75
C ASP A 259 -4.65 -7.23 20.18
N LEU A 260 -5.87 -6.75 20.41
CA LEU A 260 -6.46 -6.59 21.75
C LEU A 260 -5.56 -5.77 22.70
N ASN A 261 -4.81 -4.81 22.15
CA ASN A 261 -4.02 -3.86 22.94
C ASN A 261 -4.94 -2.78 23.52
N LEU A 262 -5.78 -3.18 24.48
CA LEU A 262 -6.84 -2.34 25.03
C LEU A 262 -6.28 -1.03 25.59
N ALA A 263 -5.12 -1.06 26.25
CA ALA A 263 -4.52 0.11 26.87
C ALA A 263 -4.25 1.27 25.90
N GLU A 264 -3.89 1.00 24.65
CA GLU A 264 -3.60 2.05 23.65
C GLU A 264 -4.85 2.56 22.92
N LEU A 265 -5.98 1.84 22.96
CA LEU A 265 -7.17 2.17 22.17
C LEU A 265 -7.72 3.59 22.42
N PRO A 266 -7.84 4.11 23.66
CA PRO A 266 -8.40 5.44 23.87
C PRO A 266 -7.56 6.55 23.22
N LYS A 267 -6.23 6.43 23.33
CA LYS A 267 -5.29 7.36 22.73
C LYS A 267 -5.34 7.31 21.20
N LEU A 268 -5.40 6.11 20.63
CA LEU A 268 -5.49 5.93 19.17
C LEU A 268 -6.85 6.40 18.64
N ALA A 269 -7.93 6.20 19.39
CA ALA A 269 -9.25 6.71 19.02
C ALA A 269 -9.25 8.24 18.94
N GLU A 270 -8.63 8.93 19.91
CA GLU A 270 -8.52 10.39 19.89
C GLU A 270 -7.65 10.90 18.71
N ALA A 271 -6.59 10.15 18.37
CA ALA A 271 -5.79 10.46 17.19
C ALA A 271 -6.61 10.39 15.89
N VAL A 272 -7.49 9.39 15.75
CA VAL A 272 -8.42 9.28 14.62
C VAL A 272 -9.42 10.43 14.62
N ARG A 273 -10.02 10.78 15.77
CA ARG A 273 -10.93 11.94 15.86
C ARG A 273 -10.27 13.24 15.43
N THR A 274 -9.02 13.43 15.81
CA THR A 274 -8.24 14.62 15.46
C THR A 274 -7.99 14.69 13.95
N THR A 275 -7.53 13.60 13.33
CA THR A 275 -7.23 13.58 11.89
C THR A 275 -8.48 13.55 11.01
N MET A 276 -9.59 12.99 11.51
CA MET A 276 -10.88 12.92 10.80
C MET A 276 -11.42 14.32 10.45
N LYS A 277 -11.12 15.35 11.25
CA LYS A 277 -11.48 16.75 10.95
C LYS A 277 -10.90 17.25 9.63
N GLY A 278 -9.75 16.73 9.21
CA GLY A 278 -9.10 17.09 7.95
C GLY A 278 -9.72 16.41 6.72
N VAL A 279 -10.50 15.35 6.89
CA VAL A 279 -11.10 14.59 5.78
C VAL A 279 -12.62 14.60 5.83
N ASP A 280 -13.22 15.56 6.54
CA ASP A 280 -14.66 15.57 6.82
C ASP A 280 -15.50 15.64 5.54
N THR A 281 -14.99 16.32 4.49
CA THR A 281 -15.64 16.41 3.18
C THR A 281 -15.49 15.16 2.32
N ASP A 282 -14.53 14.30 2.64
CA ASP A 282 -14.26 13.06 1.91
C ASP A 282 -15.09 11.87 2.44
N LEU A 283 -15.61 11.97 3.67
CA LEU A 283 -16.39 10.91 4.31
C LEU A 283 -17.88 11.06 4.04
N SER A 284 -18.54 9.96 3.69
CA SER A 284 -20.01 9.93 3.67
C SER A 284 -20.58 10.02 5.10
N VAL A 285 -21.81 10.51 5.21
CA VAL A 285 -22.55 10.55 6.50
C VAL A 285 -22.61 9.16 7.16
N ALA A 286 -22.73 8.10 6.36
CA ALA A 286 -22.78 6.73 6.86
C ALA A 286 -21.43 6.26 7.42
N GLU A 287 -20.32 6.58 6.76
CA GLU A 287 -18.97 6.25 7.24
C GLU A 287 -18.63 7.00 8.51
N ARG A 288 -18.93 8.30 8.54
CA ARG A 288 -18.72 9.13 9.74
C ARG A 288 -19.46 8.58 10.95
N ARG A 289 -20.74 8.24 10.79
CA ARG A 289 -21.54 7.64 11.86
C ARG A 289 -20.95 6.31 12.35
N LYS A 290 -20.45 5.47 11.44
CA LYS A 290 -19.80 4.21 11.81
C LYS A 290 -18.51 4.45 12.57
N LEU A 291 -17.66 5.35 12.09
CA LEU A 291 -16.41 5.71 12.75
C LEU A 291 -16.67 6.26 14.14
N ASP A 292 -17.60 7.20 14.32
CA ASP A 292 -17.97 7.72 15.62
C ASP A 292 -18.40 6.60 16.58
N ALA A 293 -19.28 5.69 16.12
CA ALA A 293 -19.73 4.55 16.91
C ALA A 293 -18.59 3.59 17.29
N GLN A 294 -17.64 3.36 16.39
CA GLN A 294 -16.45 2.53 16.64
C GLN A 294 -15.52 3.19 17.64
N LEU A 295 -15.23 4.49 17.47
CA LEU A 295 -14.34 5.25 18.34
C LEU A 295 -14.90 5.34 19.77
N ASP A 296 -16.21 5.51 19.92
CA ASP A 296 -16.90 5.46 21.22
C ASP A 296 -16.87 4.06 21.85
N PHE A 297 -16.94 3.01 21.03
CA PHE A 297 -16.89 1.63 21.51
C PHE A 297 -15.48 1.26 21.97
N VAL A 298 -14.47 1.43 21.12
CA VAL A 298 -13.07 1.07 21.43
C VAL A 298 -12.48 1.93 22.54
N GLY A 299 -12.87 3.21 22.63
CA GLY A 299 -12.43 4.11 23.70
C GLY A 299 -12.94 3.71 25.08
N ARG A 300 -14.06 2.99 25.17
CA ARG A 300 -14.63 2.49 26.44
C ARG A 300 -14.15 1.09 26.82
N LEU A 301 -13.61 0.30 25.89
CA LEU A 301 -13.14 -1.07 26.18
C LEU A 301 -12.21 -1.17 27.40
N PRO A 302 -11.27 -0.23 27.65
CA PRO A 302 -10.41 -0.27 28.83
C PRO A 302 -11.17 0.27 30.06
N GLY A 303 -11.72 -0.62 30.86
CA GLY A 303 -12.28 -0.29 32.18
C GLY A 303 -13.65 0.41 32.20
N GLY A 304 -14.18 0.83 31.05
CA GLY A 304 -15.51 1.47 30.94
C GLY A 304 -16.57 0.66 30.19
N ALA A 305 -16.20 -0.46 29.57
CA ALA A 305 -17.09 -1.30 28.79
C ALA A 305 -17.79 -2.31 29.69
N SER A 306 -19.06 -2.59 29.38
CA SER A 306 -19.75 -3.69 30.04
C SER A 306 -19.10 -5.03 29.64
N PRO A 307 -19.20 -6.08 30.47
CA PRO A 307 -18.76 -7.41 30.07
C PRO A 307 -19.39 -7.88 28.75
N ALA A 308 -20.62 -7.46 28.47
CA ALA A 308 -21.28 -7.73 27.19
C ALA A 308 -20.57 -7.07 26.00
N GLU A 309 -20.10 -5.83 26.13
CA GLU A 309 -19.33 -5.15 25.09
C GLU A 309 -17.99 -5.84 24.80
N LEU A 310 -17.32 -6.38 25.83
CA LEU A 310 -16.09 -7.16 25.63
C LEU A 310 -16.37 -8.49 24.89
N VAL A 311 -17.46 -9.18 25.22
CA VAL A 311 -17.87 -10.39 24.51
C VAL A 311 -18.23 -10.09 23.05
N LEU A 312 -18.91 -8.96 22.78
CA LEU A 312 -19.15 -8.48 21.42
C LEU A 312 -17.84 -8.15 20.68
N CYS A 313 -16.86 -7.57 21.37
CA CYS A 313 -15.54 -7.30 20.79
C CYS A 313 -14.90 -8.58 20.21
N PHE A 314 -14.90 -9.68 20.97
CA PHE A 314 -14.41 -10.96 20.47
C PHE A 314 -15.17 -11.45 19.23
N TYR A 315 -16.49 -11.29 19.21
CA TYR A 315 -17.29 -11.67 18.05
C TYR A 315 -16.94 -10.86 16.80
N LEU A 316 -16.80 -9.54 16.94
CA LEU A 316 -16.46 -8.63 15.84
C LEU A 316 -15.08 -8.95 15.25
N LEU A 317 -14.08 -9.18 16.11
CA LEU A 317 -12.76 -9.62 15.68
C LEU A 317 -12.80 -11.00 15.01
N GLY A 318 -13.59 -11.92 15.56
CA GLY A 318 -13.82 -13.22 14.93
C GLY A 318 -14.42 -13.10 13.53
N GLN A 319 -15.36 -12.17 13.34
CA GLN A 319 -15.91 -11.87 12.01
C GLN A 319 -14.85 -11.33 11.07
N HIS A 320 -14.08 -10.34 11.52
CA HIS A 320 -13.01 -9.72 10.74
C HIS A 320 -11.97 -10.77 10.27
N TYR A 321 -11.49 -11.63 11.17
CA TYR A 321 -10.52 -12.68 10.81
C TYR A 321 -11.08 -13.73 9.85
N ASP A 322 -12.35 -14.12 9.98
CA ASP A 322 -12.97 -15.08 9.04
C ASP A 322 -13.13 -14.46 7.65
N ASP A 323 -13.48 -13.17 7.56
CA ASP A 323 -13.61 -12.45 6.29
C ASP A 323 -12.24 -12.30 5.58
N MET A 324 -11.13 -12.28 6.35
CA MET A 324 -9.76 -12.35 5.82
C MET A 324 -9.26 -13.78 5.56
N GLY A 325 -10.07 -14.81 5.82
CA GLY A 325 -9.68 -16.21 5.67
C GLY A 325 -8.72 -16.74 6.74
N ARG A 326 -8.50 -15.99 7.84
CA ARG A 326 -7.67 -16.39 8.99
C ARG A 326 -8.49 -17.24 9.98
N ARG A 327 -8.85 -18.44 9.54
CA ARG A 327 -9.85 -19.31 10.19
C ARG A 327 -9.51 -19.73 11.62
N ASP A 328 -8.26 -20.06 11.91
CA ASP A 328 -7.86 -20.46 13.27
C ASP A 328 -8.04 -19.32 14.28
N PHE A 329 -7.70 -18.07 13.90
CA PHE A 329 -7.92 -16.88 14.73
C PHE A 329 -9.42 -16.62 14.92
N ALA A 330 -10.19 -16.68 13.83
CA ALA A 330 -11.64 -16.53 13.89
C ALA A 330 -12.30 -17.56 14.81
N ALA A 331 -11.90 -18.82 14.69
CA ALA A 331 -12.43 -19.92 15.50
C ALA A 331 -12.15 -19.72 17.00
N LEU A 332 -10.94 -19.28 17.36
CA LEU A 332 -10.58 -18.95 18.74
C LEU A 332 -11.47 -17.85 19.30
N LEU A 333 -11.68 -16.77 18.54
CA LEU A 333 -12.47 -15.62 18.96
C LEU A 333 -13.98 -15.91 19.03
N PHE A 334 -14.53 -16.70 18.10
CA PHE A 334 -15.90 -17.19 18.21
C PHE A 334 -16.08 -18.11 19.42
N TYR A 335 -15.11 -18.99 19.71
CA TYR A 335 -15.17 -19.80 20.92
C TYR A 335 -15.10 -18.95 22.19
N ARG A 336 -14.21 -17.94 22.22
CA ARG A 336 -14.10 -16.98 23.33
C ARG A 336 -15.38 -16.17 23.52
N THR A 337 -16.10 -15.87 22.44
CA THR A 337 -17.43 -15.25 22.50
C THR A 337 -18.44 -16.16 23.21
N ILE A 338 -18.48 -17.44 22.84
CA ILE A 338 -19.40 -18.43 23.45
C ILE A 338 -19.10 -18.59 24.95
N GLU A 339 -17.83 -18.79 25.28
CA GLU A 339 -17.39 -18.94 26.66
C GLU A 339 -17.67 -17.69 27.50
N GLY A 340 -17.28 -16.52 26.99
CA GLY A 340 -17.51 -15.25 27.68
C GLY A 340 -19.00 -14.99 27.93
N ALA A 341 -19.87 -15.23 26.94
CA ALA A 341 -21.31 -15.05 27.11
C ALA A 341 -21.89 -15.97 28.20
N LEU A 342 -21.50 -17.25 28.21
CA LEU A 342 -22.03 -18.22 29.18
C LEU A 342 -21.50 -17.98 30.60
N SER A 343 -20.19 -17.76 30.76
CA SER A 343 -19.60 -17.49 32.07
C SER A 343 -20.11 -16.18 32.65
N GLN A 344 -20.15 -15.09 31.87
CA GLN A 344 -20.64 -13.80 32.34
C GLN A 344 -22.13 -13.83 32.68
N ARG A 345 -22.95 -14.58 31.92
CA ARG A 345 -24.36 -14.79 32.28
C ARG A 345 -24.49 -15.49 33.62
N LEU A 346 -23.71 -16.56 33.84
CA LEU A 346 -23.75 -17.32 35.09
C LEU A 346 -23.35 -16.47 36.30
N GLU A 347 -22.26 -15.71 36.21
CA GLU A 347 -21.79 -14.81 37.26
C GLU A 347 -22.81 -13.69 37.55
N THR A 348 -23.52 -13.22 36.52
CA THR A 348 -24.61 -12.23 36.70
C THR A 348 -25.85 -12.87 37.34
N ALA A 349 -26.18 -14.11 36.97
CA ALA A 349 -27.35 -14.82 37.49
C ALA A 349 -27.17 -15.28 38.95
N VAL A 350 -25.93 -15.48 39.39
CA VAL A 350 -25.58 -15.89 40.75
C VAL A 350 -24.61 -14.86 41.36
N PRO A 351 -25.12 -13.83 42.05
CA PRO A 351 -24.29 -12.76 42.59
C PRO A 351 -23.15 -13.27 43.51
N GLY A 352 -21.93 -12.83 43.21
CA GLY A 352 -20.72 -13.22 43.95
C GLY A 352 -20.15 -14.59 43.57
N PHE A 353 -20.71 -15.27 42.56
CA PHE A 353 -20.10 -16.44 41.95
C PHE A 353 -19.00 -16.02 40.97
N ASP A 354 -17.87 -16.72 40.99
CA ASP A 354 -16.73 -16.53 40.08
C ASP A 354 -16.45 -17.86 39.38
N CYS A 355 -16.51 -17.89 38.04
CA CYS A 355 -16.27 -19.12 37.29
C CYS A 355 -14.84 -19.67 37.46
N SER A 356 -13.87 -18.82 37.79
CA SER A 356 -12.47 -19.21 38.00
C SER A 356 -12.20 -19.75 39.41
N ALA A 357 -13.03 -19.38 40.39
CA ALA A 357 -12.96 -19.81 41.78
C ALA A 357 -14.39 -20.07 42.32
N PRO A 358 -15.07 -21.13 41.86
CA PRO A 358 -16.50 -21.30 42.07
C PRO A 358 -16.86 -21.61 43.53
N ASP A 359 -17.68 -20.74 44.12
CA ASP A 359 -18.34 -20.97 45.41
C ASP A 359 -19.80 -21.40 45.18
N TYR A 360 -20.04 -22.71 45.13
CA TYR A 360 -21.36 -23.27 44.88
C TYR A 360 -22.38 -23.03 46.01
N ALA A 361 -21.93 -22.60 47.19
CA ALA A 361 -22.85 -22.20 48.26
C ALA A 361 -23.64 -20.93 47.91
N ARG A 362 -23.17 -20.14 46.93
CA ARG A 362 -23.85 -18.92 46.45
C ARG A 362 -25.12 -19.18 45.66
N PHE A 363 -25.34 -20.42 45.19
CA PHE A 363 -26.55 -20.74 44.45
C PHE A 363 -27.78 -20.67 45.37
N PRO A 364 -28.94 -20.20 44.88
CA PRO A 364 -30.13 -19.97 45.72
C PRO A 364 -30.64 -21.19 46.51
N ARG A 365 -30.29 -22.40 46.07
CA ARG A 365 -30.71 -23.68 46.66
C ARG A 365 -29.57 -24.49 47.28
N GLY A 366 -28.38 -23.89 47.40
CA GLY A 366 -27.19 -24.50 47.99
C GLY A 366 -26.48 -25.52 47.09
N ALA A 367 -25.28 -25.93 47.51
CA ALA A 367 -24.36 -26.73 46.70
C ALA A 367 -24.88 -28.14 46.36
N ASP A 368 -25.61 -28.80 47.28
CA ASP A 368 -26.15 -30.15 47.05
C ASP A 368 -27.18 -30.15 45.92
N PHE A 369 -28.06 -29.15 45.89
CA PHE A 369 -29.01 -28.97 44.79
C PHE A 369 -28.30 -28.79 43.45
N VAL A 370 -27.21 -28.02 43.43
CA VAL A 370 -26.42 -27.77 42.22
C VAL A 370 -25.75 -29.06 41.74
N LEU A 371 -25.19 -29.86 42.65
CA LEU A 371 -24.57 -31.14 42.30
C LEU A 371 -25.57 -32.12 41.70
N ASP A 372 -26.75 -32.26 42.32
CA ASP A 372 -27.81 -33.14 41.82
C ASP A 372 -28.37 -32.67 40.48
N GLY A 373 -28.60 -31.37 40.34
CA GLY A 373 -29.02 -30.75 39.09
C GLY A 373 -27.97 -30.96 37.98
N TYR A 374 -26.70 -30.72 38.30
CA TYR A 374 -25.59 -30.85 37.36
C TYR A 374 -25.45 -32.29 36.86
N ARG A 375 -25.49 -33.28 37.76
CA ARG A 375 -25.49 -34.72 37.40
C ARG A 375 -26.68 -35.09 36.52
N ARG A 376 -27.88 -34.59 36.86
CA ARG A 376 -29.08 -34.80 36.04
C ARG A 376 -28.90 -34.26 34.63
N THR A 377 -28.45 -33.01 34.48
CA THR A 377 -28.23 -32.40 33.16
C THR A 377 -27.12 -33.13 32.39
N GLN A 378 -26.07 -33.63 33.05
CA GLN A 378 -25.06 -34.48 32.44
C GLN A 378 -25.67 -35.78 31.90
N ARG A 379 -26.48 -36.47 32.70
CA ARG A 379 -27.15 -37.72 32.32
C ARG A 379 -28.07 -37.50 31.12
N GLU A 380 -28.88 -36.45 31.17
CA GLU A 380 -29.77 -36.06 30.07
C GLU A 380 -28.96 -35.76 28.81
N ALA A 381 -27.82 -35.06 28.92
CA ALA A 381 -26.89 -34.79 27.83
C ALA A 381 -26.08 -36.01 27.34
N GLY A 382 -26.29 -37.20 27.91
CA GLY A 382 -25.58 -38.43 27.55
C GLY A 382 -24.12 -38.44 28.00
N MET A 383 -23.80 -37.79 29.10
CA MET A 383 -22.47 -37.68 29.66
C MET A 383 -22.30 -38.49 30.94
N PRO A 384 -21.08 -38.99 31.24
CA PRO A 384 -20.80 -39.61 32.52
C PRO A 384 -20.99 -38.59 33.64
N GLU A 385 -21.64 -39.02 34.71
CA GLU A 385 -21.88 -38.18 35.88
C GLU A 385 -20.57 -37.90 36.62
N SER A 386 -20.38 -36.65 37.02
CA SER A 386 -19.24 -36.27 37.83
C SER A 386 -19.48 -36.57 39.32
N ALA A 387 -18.46 -37.10 39.98
CA ALA A 387 -18.49 -37.36 41.41
C ALA A 387 -18.58 -36.04 42.21
N SER A 388 -18.00 -34.95 41.70
CA SER A 388 -18.00 -33.62 42.31
C SER A 388 -18.30 -32.53 41.29
N LEU A 389 -18.64 -31.33 41.79
CA LEU A 389 -18.71 -30.12 40.97
C LEU A 389 -17.30 -29.68 40.53
N PRO A 390 -17.17 -29.02 39.37
CA PRO A 390 -15.85 -28.67 38.83
C PRO A 390 -15.14 -27.59 39.64
N HIS A 391 -13.81 -27.69 39.77
CA HIS A 391 -13.00 -26.67 40.46
C HIS A 391 -12.80 -25.38 39.65
N ALA A 392 -13.12 -25.40 38.35
CA ALA A 392 -13.18 -24.24 37.47
C ALA A 392 -14.27 -24.46 36.42
N VAL A 393 -15.03 -23.42 36.12
CA VAL A 393 -16.22 -23.48 35.25
C VAL A 393 -15.89 -22.94 33.86
N GLY A 394 -15.58 -23.84 32.93
CA GLY A 394 -15.49 -23.51 31.50
C GLY A 394 -16.86 -23.39 30.83
N SER A 395 -16.87 -23.01 29.54
CA SER A 395 -18.11 -22.77 28.75
C SER A 395 -19.17 -23.87 28.86
N PHE A 396 -18.76 -25.15 28.79
CA PHE A 396 -19.69 -26.26 28.87
C PHE A 396 -20.29 -26.44 30.26
N ALA A 397 -19.46 -26.35 31.31
CA ALA A 397 -19.94 -26.42 32.69
C ALA A 397 -20.86 -25.23 33.01
N ALA A 398 -20.54 -24.03 32.51
CA ALA A 398 -21.40 -22.86 32.65
C ALA A 398 -22.78 -23.08 32.03
N ALA A 399 -22.85 -23.65 30.82
CA ALA A 399 -24.12 -23.99 30.18
C ALA A 399 -24.95 -25.00 30.98
N LEU A 400 -24.32 -26.02 31.57
CA LEU A 400 -25.03 -26.97 32.43
C LEU A 400 -25.56 -26.30 33.69
N LEU A 401 -24.76 -25.45 34.36
CA LEU A 401 -25.18 -24.73 35.55
C LEU A 401 -26.31 -23.74 35.26
N LEU A 402 -26.28 -23.06 34.11
CA LEU A 402 -27.39 -22.22 33.65
C LEU A 402 -28.66 -23.03 33.36
N ALA A 403 -28.53 -24.27 32.87
CA ALA A 403 -29.68 -25.17 32.72
C ALA A 403 -30.27 -25.58 34.09
N VAL A 404 -29.41 -25.83 35.09
CA VAL A 404 -29.84 -26.14 36.47
C VAL A 404 -30.64 -24.97 37.08
N LEU A 405 -30.28 -23.74 36.72
CA LEU A 405 -30.98 -22.52 37.14
C LEU A 405 -32.27 -22.24 36.34
N ASP A 406 -32.57 -23.04 35.31
CA ASP A 406 -33.61 -22.76 34.29
C ASP A 406 -33.49 -21.35 33.71
N ASP A 407 -32.25 -20.94 33.41
CA ASP A 407 -31.97 -19.56 33.01
C ASP A 407 -32.71 -19.18 31.70
N PRO A 408 -33.37 -18.00 31.65
CA PRO A 408 -34.11 -17.56 30.46
C PRO A 408 -33.28 -17.54 29.17
N MET A 409 -31.97 -17.31 29.25
CA MET A 409 -31.06 -17.29 28.10
C MET A 409 -31.00 -18.64 27.38
N MET A 410 -31.20 -19.76 28.09
CA MET A 410 -30.97 -21.09 27.54
C MET A 410 -31.87 -21.42 26.35
N GLY A 411 -33.09 -20.89 26.32
CA GLY A 411 -34.05 -21.10 25.24
C GLY A 411 -33.59 -20.42 23.94
N PRO A 412 -33.47 -19.09 23.92
CA PRO A 412 -32.95 -18.34 22.76
C PRO A 412 -31.55 -18.76 22.33
N ALA A 413 -30.67 -19.13 23.29
CA ALA A 413 -29.33 -19.64 23.00
C ALA A 413 -29.35 -21.04 22.35
N LYS A 414 -30.51 -21.72 22.31
CA LYS A 414 -30.68 -23.10 21.85
C LYS A 414 -29.77 -24.06 22.62
N LEU A 415 -29.79 -23.99 23.95
CA LEU A 415 -29.00 -24.83 24.87
C LEU A 415 -29.85 -25.57 25.92
N ARG A 416 -31.18 -25.61 25.78
CA ARG A 416 -32.09 -26.26 26.77
C ARG A 416 -32.10 -27.78 26.72
N SER A 417 -31.89 -28.37 25.55
CA SER A 417 -32.01 -29.82 25.37
C SER A 417 -30.66 -30.54 25.35
N PRO A 418 -30.62 -31.84 25.68
CA PRO A 418 -29.45 -32.69 25.52
C PRO A 418 -28.76 -32.61 24.16
N LYS A 419 -29.55 -32.69 23.08
CA LYS A 419 -29.06 -32.63 21.70
C LYS A 419 -28.35 -31.30 21.43
N GLN A 420 -28.91 -30.21 21.95
CA GLN A 420 -28.38 -28.86 21.83
C GLN A 420 -27.09 -28.66 22.64
N LEU A 421 -27.02 -29.16 23.87
CA LEU A 421 -25.78 -29.17 24.66
C LEU A 421 -24.70 -30.01 23.97
N GLY A 422 -25.07 -31.12 23.32
CA GLY A 422 -24.18 -31.91 22.48
C GLY A 422 -23.53 -31.10 21.35
N GLU A 423 -24.20 -30.08 20.80
CA GLU A 423 -23.63 -29.18 19.79
C GLU A 423 -22.56 -28.25 20.39
N LEU A 424 -22.77 -27.75 21.61
CA LEU A 424 -21.77 -26.97 22.34
C LEU A 424 -20.49 -27.79 22.58
N ARG A 425 -20.63 -29.08 22.90
CA ARG A 425 -19.48 -29.98 23.03
C ARG A 425 -18.73 -30.14 21.71
N LYS A 426 -19.43 -30.29 20.58
CA LYS A 426 -18.80 -30.42 19.26
C LYS A 426 -17.97 -29.19 18.91
N VAL A 427 -18.44 -27.98 19.18
CA VAL A 427 -17.64 -26.76 18.92
C VAL A 427 -16.43 -26.61 19.85
N SER A 428 -16.50 -27.14 21.08
CA SER A 428 -15.34 -27.23 21.98
C SER A 428 -14.26 -28.16 21.42
N VAL A 429 -14.65 -29.30 20.84
CA VAL A 429 -13.71 -30.20 20.14
C VAL A 429 -13.06 -29.50 18.95
N ILE A 430 -13.81 -28.70 18.19
CA ILE A 430 -13.28 -27.90 17.07
C ILE A 430 -12.17 -26.97 17.57
N ARG A 431 -12.38 -26.23 18.66
CA ARG A 431 -11.34 -25.35 19.24
C ARG A 431 -10.13 -26.16 19.68
N ASN A 432 -10.34 -27.27 20.39
CA ASN A 432 -9.24 -28.04 20.98
C ASN A 432 -8.30 -28.69 19.95
N ARG A 433 -8.78 -28.99 18.73
CA ARG A 433 -7.91 -29.50 17.66
C ARG A 433 -7.14 -28.43 16.88
N SER A 434 -7.47 -27.14 17.07
CA SER A 434 -6.78 -26.03 16.37
C SER A 434 -5.31 -25.97 16.79
N VAL A 435 -4.45 -25.62 15.83
CA VAL A 435 -3.03 -25.33 16.04
C VAL A 435 -2.79 -24.17 17.01
N LEU A 436 -3.77 -23.27 17.21
CA LEU A 436 -3.68 -22.14 18.15
C LEU A 436 -4.20 -22.48 19.56
N ALA A 437 -4.58 -23.73 19.81
CA ALA A 437 -5.09 -24.18 21.12
C ALA A 437 -4.26 -25.37 21.65
N HIS A 438 -4.78 -26.60 21.53
CA HIS A 438 -4.13 -27.80 22.05
C HIS A 438 -3.88 -28.87 20.98
N GLY A 439 -4.19 -28.58 19.72
CA GLY A 439 -4.13 -29.55 18.62
C GLY A 439 -3.09 -29.21 17.58
N SER A 440 -3.12 -29.96 16.47
CA SER A 440 -2.16 -29.87 15.37
C SER A 440 -2.81 -29.66 14.00
N THR A 441 -4.12 -29.39 13.95
CA THR A 441 -4.87 -29.29 12.68
C THR A 441 -5.40 -27.88 12.44
N SER A 442 -5.38 -27.43 11.18
CA SER A 442 -6.00 -26.17 10.78
C SER A 442 -7.52 -26.26 10.77
N ILE A 443 -8.19 -25.16 11.08
CA ILE A 443 -9.64 -25.09 11.10
C ILE A 443 -10.21 -24.94 9.68
N THR A 444 -11.21 -25.76 9.34
CA THR A 444 -11.85 -25.70 8.02
C THR A 444 -12.88 -24.55 7.93
N LYS A 445 -13.31 -24.22 6.71
CA LYS A 445 -14.39 -23.23 6.50
C LYS A 445 -15.71 -23.67 7.14
N ALA A 446 -16.05 -24.96 7.05
CA ALA A 446 -17.28 -25.50 7.63
C ALA A 446 -17.27 -25.40 9.16
N ASP A 447 -16.11 -25.65 9.77
CA ASP A 447 -15.92 -25.55 11.22
C ASP A 447 -16.04 -24.12 11.73
N THR A 448 -15.40 -23.17 11.02
CA THR A 448 -15.49 -21.74 11.33
C THR A 448 -16.92 -21.25 11.22
N ALA A 449 -17.64 -21.64 10.16
CA ALA A 449 -19.05 -21.30 9.99
C ALA A 449 -19.94 -21.86 11.12
N ARG A 450 -19.69 -23.09 11.57
CA ARG A 450 -20.40 -23.69 12.70
C ARG A 450 -20.14 -22.94 14.01
N LEU A 451 -18.89 -22.60 14.29
CA LEU A 451 -18.50 -21.78 15.45
C LEU A 451 -19.15 -20.40 15.40
N ARG A 452 -19.07 -19.71 14.25
CA ARG A 452 -19.70 -18.40 14.02
C ARG A 452 -21.21 -18.45 14.25
N HIS A 453 -21.90 -19.49 13.79
CA HIS A 453 -23.34 -19.66 13.99
C HIS A 453 -23.70 -19.84 15.47
N MET A 454 -22.97 -20.71 16.19
CA MET A 454 -23.17 -20.91 17.62
C MET A 454 -22.86 -19.63 18.40
N ALA A 455 -21.72 -19.00 18.14
CA ALA A 455 -21.31 -17.74 18.79
C ALA A 455 -22.35 -16.64 18.60
N ARG A 456 -22.89 -16.48 17.38
CA ARG A 456 -23.96 -15.50 17.12
C ARG A 456 -25.24 -15.80 17.90
N THR A 457 -25.62 -17.07 17.98
CA THR A 457 -26.85 -17.50 18.67
C THR A 457 -26.73 -17.26 20.17
N VAL A 458 -25.63 -17.69 20.77
CA VAL A 458 -25.34 -17.51 22.20
C VAL A 458 -25.17 -16.02 22.54
N LEU A 459 -24.40 -15.27 21.73
CA LEU A 459 -24.24 -13.83 21.93
C LEU A 459 -25.57 -13.09 21.83
N GLY A 460 -26.45 -13.44 20.88
CA GLY A 460 -27.76 -12.81 20.76
C GLY A 460 -28.60 -12.99 22.02
N ALA A 461 -28.70 -14.23 22.52
CA ALA A 461 -29.43 -14.55 23.73
C ALA A 461 -28.84 -13.85 24.98
N PHE A 462 -27.51 -13.77 25.08
CA PHE A 462 -26.83 -13.05 26.16
C PHE A 462 -27.08 -11.54 26.08
N TRP A 463 -26.99 -10.97 24.88
CA TRP A 463 -27.15 -9.54 24.65
C TRP A 463 -28.58 -9.04 24.95
N GLU A 464 -29.60 -9.87 24.75
CA GLU A 464 -30.97 -9.55 25.15
C GLU A 464 -31.12 -9.32 26.67
N GLN A 465 -30.30 -9.99 27.48
CA GLN A 465 -30.35 -9.91 28.94
C GLN A 465 -29.33 -8.92 29.52
N ASN A 466 -28.19 -8.73 28.84
CA ASN A 466 -27.02 -8.04 29.39
C ASN A 466 -26.48 -6.89 28.49
N GLY A 467 -27.12 -6.63 27.35
CA GLY A 467 -26.70 -5.61 26.39
C GLY A 467 -27.08 -4.18 26.78
N THR A 468 -26.79 -3.23 25.88
CA THR A 468 -26.97 -1.78 26.11
C THR A 468 -28.36 -1.26 25.74
N GLY A 469 -29.35 -2.13 25.55
CA GLY A 469 -30.69 -1.79 25.03
C GLY A 469 -30.78 -1.59 23.52
N VAL A 470 -29.64 -1.37 22.83
CA VAL A 470 -29.57 -1.38 21.36
C VAL A 470 -29.46 -2.83 20.87
N GLY A 471 -30.26 -3.22 19.87
CA GLY A 471 -30.24 -4.57 19.32
C GLY A 471 -28.87 -4.99 18.77
N ILE A 472 -28.44 -6.22 19.05
CA ILE A 472 -27.10 -6.74 18.71
C ILE A 472 -26.79 -6.64 17.22
N ALA A 473 -27.78 -6.87 16.35
CA ALA A 473 -27.61 -6.77 14.90
C ALA A 473 -27.34 -5.34 14.43
N VAL A 474 -27.87 -4.33 15.13
CA VAL A 474 -27.60 -2.92 14.85
C VAL A 474 -26.18 -2.60 15.28
N ARG A 475 -25.78 -2.99 16.50
CA ARG A 475 -24.40 -2.78 16.98
C ARG A 475 -23.35 -3.44 16.09
N GLN A 476 -23.60 -4.67 15.63
CA GLN A 476 -22.70 -5.34 14.69
C GLN A 476 -22.51 -4.57 13.37
N LYS A 477 -23.59 -3.97 12.83
CA LYS A 477 -23.51 -3.17 11.59
C LYS A 477 -22.78 -1.84 11.79
N GLU A 478 -22.89 -1.24 12.96
CA GLU A 478 -22.21 0.01 13.32
C GLU A 478 -20.71 -0.22 13.56
N LEU A 479 -20.35 -1.36 14.15
CA LEU A 479 -18.99 -1.65 14.61
C LEU A 479 -18.16 -2.48 13.63
N ILE A 480 -18.69 -2.79 12.44
CA ILE A 480 -17.93 -3.49 11.41
C ILE A 480 -16.80 -2.59 10.87
N PHE A 481 -15.59 -3.13 10.79
CA PHE A 481 -14.42 -2.45 10.23
C PHE A 481 -14.77 -1.85 8.86
N ILE A 482 -14.48 -0.56 8.69
CA ILE A 482 -14.67 0.11 7.40
C ILE A 482 -13.53 -0.23 6.44
N LYS A 483 -13.82 -0.12 5.14
CA LYS A 483 -12.80 -0.09 4.09
C LYS A 483 -12.25 1.32 3.94
N ALA A 484 -11.15 1.48 3.21
CA ALA A 484 -10.63 2.79 2.87
C ALA A 484 -11.72 3.62 2.15
N PRO A 485 -12.08 4.82 2.64
CA PRO A 485 -13.23 5.58 2.13
C PRO A 485 -12.94 6.40 0.86
N PHE A 486 -11.66 6.56 0.48
CA PHE A 486 -11.22 7.32 -0.69
C PHE A 486 -9.99 6.70 -1.33
#